data_AF-A0A935D0R2-F1
#
_entry.id   AF-A0A935D0R2-F1
#
_cell.length_a   1.000
_cell.length_b   1.000
_cell.length_c   1.000
_cell.angle_alpha   90.00
_cell.angle_beta   90.00
_cell.angle_gamma   90.00
#
_symmetry.space_group_name_H-M   'P 1'
#
loop_
_entity.id
_entity.type
_entity.pdbx_description
1 polymer ?
#
loop_
_entity_poly.entity_id
_entity_poly.type
_entity_poly.pdbx_seq_one_letter_code
_entity_poly.pdbx_strand_id
1 'polypeptide(L)'
;MNGKDILPVSSIKFEDKIDTNLVLIPVVYIENDIFAKLQKRGLDTLARKLVNRIRDIESKNGLNSYQEIQIDCDWTAGTKDAYFNFLILIKSMIGDAKLSCTLRLHQFKYAQKTGIPPVDEVTLMYYNMSRVQDMKTYNSILDNTEGEKYIKGAIEYPLHINIALPLFSWGVLFQNGSLSALLPGLNDADLINMGAKLISGNQSYRFEKDTLLQDKFIRKGDILRLEEITFKELKRAAEICVSIVPKDQNSINITFYHLDSVQLHSYDVHQFKKILDTFQ
;
A
#
# COMPACT_ATOMS: atom_id res chain seq x y z
N MET A 1 -25.47 -7.11 -20.52
CA MET A 1 -25.24 -7.77 -19.22
C MET A 1 -25.55 -6.76 -18.14
N ASN A 2 -26.42 -7.13 -17.21
CA ASN A 2 -27.03 -6.25 -16.20
C ASN A 2 -25.96 -5.69 -15.26
N GLY A 3 -25.85 -4.37 -15.23
CA GLY A 3 -24.95 -3.65 -14.34
C GLY A 3 -25.31 -3.93 -12.89
N LYS A 4 -24.48 -4.71 -12.21
CA LYS A 4 -24.33 -4.53 -10.77
C LYS A 4 -23.82 -3.11 -10.60
N ASP A 5 -24.56 -2.28 -9.88
CA ASP A 5 -24.07 -0.97 -9.50
C ASP A 5 -22.69 -1.13 -8.85
N ILE A 6 -21.72 -0.33 -9.30
CA ILE A 6 -20.44 -0.23 -8.62
C ILE A 6 -20.68 0.58 -7.36
N LEU A 7 -20.57 -0.10 -6.22
CA LEU A 7 -20.90 0.44 -4.91
C LEU A 7 -19.64 0.50 -4.04
N PRO A 8 -19.50 1.53 -3.19
CA PRO A 8 -18.46 1.57 -2.18
C PRO A 8 -18.60 0.39 -1.20
N VAL A 9 -17.49 -0.32 -0.95
CA VAL A 9 -17.44 -1.41 0.05
C VAL A 9 -17.31 -0.85 1.46
N SER A 10 -16.53 0.23 1.62
CA SER A 10 -16.28 0.89 2.89
C SER A 10 -16.11 2.38 2.70
N SER A 11 -16.20 3.14 3.78
CA SER A 11 -15.90 4.57 3.82
C SER A 11 -15.39 4.97 5.18
N ILE A 12 -14.49 5.95 5.18
CA ILE A 12 -13.95 6.52 6.40
C ILE A 12 -15.07 7.08 7.28
N LYS A 13 -14.91 6.89 8.59
CA LYS A 13 -15.71 7.52 9.63
C LYS A 13 -14.74 8.26 10.54
N PHE A 14 -15.00 9.53 10.76
CA PHE A 14 -14.24 10.34 11.70
C PHE A 14 -14.94 10.26 13.05
N GLU A 15 -14.26 9.71 14.05
CA GLU A 15 -14.76 9.66 15.43
C GLU A 15 -14.48 10.98 16.15
N ASP A 16 -13.32 11.56 15.87
CA ASP A 16 -12.86 12.83 16.42
C ASP A 16 -12.86 13.94 15.38
N LYS A 17 -12.87 15.20 15.88
CA LYS A 17 -12.62 16.36 15.04
C LYS A 17 -11.17 16.33 14.55
N ILE A 18 -10.98 16.51 13.26
CA ILE A 18 -9.64 16.52 12.66
C ILE A 18 -8.92 17.84 12.97
N ASP A 19 -7.63 17.74 13.29
CA ASP A 19 -6.76 18.90 13.41
C ASP A 19 -6.63 19.61 12.06
N THR A 20 -7.04 20.88 12.01
CA THR A 20 -7.02 21.71 10.81
C THR A 20 -5.62 22.10 10.36
N ASN A 21 -4.59 21.84 11.17
CA ASN A 21 -3.19 22.02 10.79
C ASN A 21 -2.65 20.88 9.93
N LEU A 22 -3.40 19.76 9.81
CA LEU A 22 -3.02 18.64 8.96
C LEU A 22 -3.50 18.87 7.54
N VAL A 23 -2.63 18.57 6.58
CA VAL A 23 -3.03 18.43 5.17
C VAL A 23 -3.62 17.03 5.00
N LEU A 24 -4.88 16.97 4.59
CA LEU A 24 -5.60 15.71 4.36
C LEU A 24 -5.69 15.44 2.86
N ILE A 25 -5.29 14.23 2.48
CA ILE A 25 -5.37 13.74 1.10
C ILE A 25 -6.37 12.58 1.08
N PRO A 26 -7.56 12.74 0.49
CA PRO A 26 -8.48 11.64 0.28
C PRO A 26 -7.84 10.56 -0.60
N VAL A 27 -7.76 9.34 -0.09
CA VAL A 27 -7.30 8.16 -0.84
C VAL A 27 -8.49 7.26 -1.15
N VAL A 28 -8.69 6.94 -2.43
CA VAL A 28 -9.77 6.04 -2.87
C VAL A 28 -9.19 4.80 -3.51
N TYR A 29 -9.34 3.66 -2.84
CA TYR A 29 -9.05 2.35 -3.42
C TYR A 29 -10.13 1.92 -4.40
N ILE A 30 -9.72 1.45 -5.57
CA ILE A 30 -10.60 0.92 -6.61
C ILE A 30 -10.07 -0.45 -7.07
N GLU A 31 -10.94 -1.45 -7.01
CA GLU A 31 -10.63 -2.77 -7.58
C GLU A 31 -10.43 -2.67 -9.09
N ASN A 32 -9.27 -3.13 -9.58
CA ASN A 32 -8.92 -3.07 -10.99
C ASN A 32 -9.94 -3.77 -11.92
N ASP A 33 -10.63 -4.81 -11.44
CA ASP A 33 -11.64 -5.55 -12.20
C ASP A 33 -12.84 -4.67 -12.62
N ILE A 34 -13.06 -3.53 -11.94
CA ILE A 34 -14.04 -2.53 -12.38
C ILE A 34 -13.69 -1.99 -13.77
N PHE A 35 -12.41 -1.72 -14.04
CA PHE A 35 -11.97 -1.18 -15.34
C PHE A 35 -12.00 -2.23 -16.45
N ALA A 36 -11.83 -3.51 -16.11
CA ALA A 36 -12.05 -4.62 -17.05
C ALA A 36 -13.53 -4.72 -17.48
N LYS A 37 -14.46 -4.46 -16.54
CA LYS A 37 -15.91 -4.56 -16.77
C LYS A 37 -16.51 -3.33 -17.47
N LEU A 38 -16.13 -2.12 -17.05
CA LEU A 38 -16.75 -0.89 -17.55
C LEU A 38 -16.28 -0.49 -18.96
N GLN A 39 -15.02 -0.80 -19.31
CA GLN A 39 -14.40 -0.27 -20.52
C GLN A 39 -14.68 1.25 -20.66
N LYS A 40 -15.16 1.74 -21.82
CA LYS A 40 -15.48 3.16 -22.02
C LYS A 40 -16.85 3.60 -21.47
N ARG A 41 -17.79 2.69 -21.22
CA ARG A 41 -19.17 3.05 -20.83
C ARG A 41 -19.28 3.16 -19.31
N GLY A 42 -19.77 4.29 -18.81
CA GLY A 42 -20.02 4.49 -17.38
C GLY A 42 -18.83 4.99 -16.56
N LEU A 43 -17.64 5.18 -17.16
CA LEU A 43 -16.50 5.81 -16.48
C LEU A 43 -16.82 7.24 -16.04
N ASP A 44 -17.57 7.98 -16.86
CA ASP A 44 -18.03 9.34 -16.57
C ASP A 44 -18.94 9.37 -15.34
N THR A 45 -19.81 8.38 -15.21
CA THR A 45 -20.73 8.26 -14.08
C THR A 45 -19.98 7.82 -12.83
N LEU A 46 -19.03 6.88 -12.94
CA LEU A 46 -18.18 6.46 -11.84
C LEU A 46 -17.33 7.64 -11.33
N ALA A 47 -16.70 8.41 -12.21
CA ALA A 47 -15.86 9.56 -11.84
C ALA A 47 -16.68 10.63 -11.11
N ARG A 48 -17.87 10.99 -11.63
CA ARG A 48 -18.78 11.92 -10.94
C ARG A 48 -19.21 11.41 -9.56
N LYS A 49 -19.58 10.13 -9.47
CA LYS A 49 -19.97 9.52 -8.18
C LYS A 49 -18.82 9.55 -7.17
N LEU A 50 -17.59 9.26 -7.60
CA LEU A 50 -16.40 9.31 -6.74
C LEU A 50 -16.14 10.73 -6.23
N VAL A 51 -16.05 11.71 -7.14
CA VAL A 51 -15.74 13.11 -6.76
C VAL A 51 -16.82 13.68 -5.85
N ASN A 52 -18.11 13.44 -6.16
CA ASN A 52 -19.21 13.87 -5.30
C ASN A 52 -19.15 13.21 -3.92
N ARG A 53 -18.81 11.92 -3.85
CA ARG A 53 -18.66 11.23 -2.56
C ARG A 53 -17.54 11.82 -1.71
N ILE A 54 -16.41 12.19 -2.30
CA ILE A 54 -15.32 12.86 -1.57
C ILE A 54 -15.81 14.19 -1.00
N ARG A 55 -16.45 15.03 -1.83
CA ARG A 55 -17.02 16.31 -1.40
C ARG A 55 -18.06 16.16 -0.29
N ASP A 56 -18.93 15.16 -0.39
CA ASP A 56 -19.92 14.86 0.64
C ASP A 56 -19.27 14.47 1.96
N ILE A 57 -18.18 13.69 1.92
CA ILE A 57 -17.43 13.31 3.12
C ILE A 57 -16.76 14.54 3.72
N GLU A 58 -16.08 15.36 2.93
CA GLU A 58 -15.43 16.58 3.44
C GLU A 58 -16.43 17.55 4.05
N SER A 59 -17.51 17.86 3.34
CA SER A 59 -18.55 18.78 3.79
C SER A 59 -19.20 18.32 5.09
N LYS A 60 -19.51 17.03 5.23
CA LYS A 60 -20.11 16.47 6.45
C LYS A 60 -19.17 16.53 7.66
N ASN A 61 -17.87 16.57 7.44
CA ASN A 61 -16.87 16.58 8.50
C ASN A 61 -16.23 17.96 8.71
N GLY A 62 -16.79 19.01 8.09
CA GLY A 62 -16.29 20.38 8.22
C GLY A 62 -14.86 20.54 7.68
N LEU A 63 -14.46 19.70 6.74
CA LEU A 63 -13.16 19.77 6.09
C LEU A 63 -13.24 20.78 4.95
N ASN A 64 -12.17 21.55 4.80
CA ASN A 64 -11.99 22.41 3.65
C ASN A 64 -11.70 21.55 2.41
N SER A 65 -11.82 22.14 1.23
CA SER A 65 -11.55 21.48 -0.05
C SER A 65 -10.18 20.78 -0.06
N TYR A 66 -10.16 19.50 -0.45
CA TYR A 66 -8.92 18.77 -0.72
C TYR A 66 -7.97 19.56 -1.63
N GLN A 67 -6.67 19.52 -1.30
CA GLN A 67 -5.61 20.03 -2.17
C GLN A 67 -5.13 18.96 -3.16
N GLU A 68 -5.40 17.69 -2.85
CA GLU A 68 -5.00 16.54 -3.64
C GLU A 68 -6.01 15.40 -3.44
N ILE A 69 -6.26 14.60 -4.47
CA ILE A 69 -6.93 13.30 -4.37
C ILE A 69 -5.97 12.22 -4.87
N GLN A 70 -5.79 11.15 -4.09
CA GLN A 70 -5.00 9.98 -4.52
C GLN A 70 -5.93 8.82 -4.89
N ILE A 71 -5.72 8.23 -6.07
CA ILE A 71 -6.40 7.00 -6.49
C ILE A 71 -5.46 5.80 -6.30
N ASP A 72 -5.91 4.80 -5.55
CA ASP A 72 -5.19 3.55 -5.37
C ASP A 72 -5.82 2.46 -6.25
N CYS A 73 -5.10 2.04 -7.29
CA CYS A 73 -5.57 1.02 -8.21
C CYS A 73 -4.39 0.26 -8.83
N ASP A 74 -4.42 -1.06 -8.71
CA ASP A 74 -3.45 -1.95 -9.34
C ASP A 74 -3.79 -2.20 -10.83
N TRP A 75 -3.71 -1.15 -11.65
CA TRP A 75 -4.00 -1.28 -13.09
C TRP A 75 -3.00 -2.19 -13.80
N THR A 76 -3.43 -2.73 -14.93
CA THR A 76 -2.65 -3.63 -15.78
C THR A 76 -2.55 -3.09 -17.19
N ALA A 77 -1.70 -3.69 -18.03
CA ALA A 77 -1.65 -3.36 -19.45
C ALA A 77 -3.02 -3.50 -20.17
N GLY A 78 -3.88 -4.40 -19.70
CA GLY A 78 -5.22 -4.61 -20.27
C GLY A 78 -6.29 -3.64 -19.76
N THR A 79 -6.06 -2.98 -18.62
CA THR A 79 -7.02 -2.06 -18.00
C THR A 79 -6.57 -0.60 -18.03
N LYS A 80 -5.32 -0.33 -18.41
CA LYS A 80 -4.72 1.02 -18.39
C LYS A 80 -5.54 2.07 -19.13
N ASP A 81 -6.09 1.75 -20.30
CA ASP A 81 -6.80 2.75 -21.10
C ASP A 81 -8.11 3.19 -20.43
N ALA A 82 -8.84 2.26 -19.82
CA ALA A 82 -10.06 2.58 -19.06
C ALA A 82 -9.73 3.34 -17.78
N TYR A 83 -8.68 2.91 -17.06
CA TYR A 83 -8.20 3.58 -15.85
C TYR A 83 -7.70 5.01 -16.14
N PHE A 84 -6.94 5.22 -17.20
CA PHE A 84 -6.40 6.53 -17.56
C PHE A 84 -7.49 7.49 -18.03
N ASN A 85 -8.47 7.00 -18.79
CA ASN A 85 -9.66 7.80 -19.12
C ASN A 85 -10.43 8.22 -17.86
N PHE A 86 -10.53 7.32 -16.89
CA PHE A 86 -11.15 7.63 -15.60
C PHE A 86 -10.38 8.70 -14.81
N LEU A 87 -9.04 8.62 -14.77
CA LEU A 87 -8.19 9.65 -14.16
C LEU A 87 -8.33 11.01 -14.83
N ILE A 88 -8.38 11.07 -16.18
CA ILE A 88 -8.61 12.30 -16.93
C ILE A 88 -9.97 12.92 -16.57
N LEU A 89 -11.01 12.08 -16.46
CA LEU A 89 -12.34 12.53 -16.06
C LEU A 89 -12.34 13.12 -14.64
N ILE A 90 -11.65 12.48 -13.68
CA ILE A 90 -11.48 13.03 -12.34
C ILE A 90 -10.73 14.35 -12.39
N LYS A 91 -9.59 14.43 -13.08
CA LYS A 91 -8.77 15.64 -13.18
C LYS A 91 -9.59 16.83 -13.71
N SER A 92 -10.50 16.59 -14.67
CA SER A 92 -11.39 17.63 -15.20
C SER A 92 -12.45 18.17 -14.21
N MET A 93 -12.69 17.46 -13.10
CA MET A 93 -13.75 17.78 -12.13
C MET A 93 -13.23 18.38 -10.82
N ILE A 94 -11.91 18.35 -10.57
CA ILE A 94 -11.32 18.68 -9.26
C ILE A 94 -10.67 20.08 -9.20
N GLY A 95 -10.73 20.85 -10.29
CA GLY A 95 -10.17 22.21 -10.34
C GLY A 95 -8.65 22.20 -10.28
N ASP A 96 -8.08 23.10 -9.47
CA ASP A 96 -6.63 23.25 -9.29
C ASP A 96 -6.00 22.19 -8.35
N ALA A 97 -6.82 21.32 -7.75
CA ALA A 97 -6.32 20.25 -6.91
C ALA A 97 -5.44 19.27 -7.72
N LYS A 98 -4.45 18.71 -7.04
CA LYS A 98 -3.63 17.62 -7.59
C LYS A 98 -4.45 16.33 -7.67
N LEU A 99 -4.15 15.55 -8.69
CA LEU A 99 -4.52 14.15 -8.79
C LEU A 99 -3.24 13.35 -8.71
N SER A 100 -3.19 12.40 -7.80
CA SER A 100 -2.10 11.44 -7.69
C SER A 100 -2.63 10.01 -7.79
N CYS A 101 -1.74 9.05 -8.01
CA CYS A 101 -2.09 7.65 -7.85
C CYS A 101 -0.95 6.83 -7.25
N THR A 102 -1.31 5.70 -6.64
CA THR A 102 -0.31 4.72 -6.24
C THR A 102 0.33 4.09 -7.47
N LEU A 103 1.58 3.64 -7.35
CA LEU A 103 2.34 2.97 -8.40
C LEU A 103 2.99 1.71 -7.82
N ARG A 104 2.79 0.56 -8.46
CA ARG A 104 3.46 -0.70 -8.13
C ARG A 104 4.82 -0.79 -8.80
N LEU A 105 5.76 -1.51 -8.18
CA LEU A 105 7.08 -1.80 -8.75
C LEU A 105 7.05 -2.36 -10.19
N HIS A 106 6.07 -3.22 -10.50
CA HIS A 106 5.95 -3.77 -11.84
C HIS A 106 5.46 -2.72 -12.87
N GLN A 107 4.58 -1.80 -12.47
CA GLN A 107 4.11 -0.70 -13.32
C GLN A 107 5.23 0.31 -13.56
N PHE A 108 6.06 0.57 -12.54
CA PHE A 108 7.26 1.37 -12.66
C PHE A 108 8.26 0.74 -13.66
N LYS A 109 8.67 -0.51 -13.41
CA LYS A 109 9.65 -1.21 -14.27
C LYS A 109 9.20 -1.33 -15.72
N TYR A 110 7.91 -1.59 -15.95
CA TYR A 110 7.35 -1.87 -17.27
C TYR A 110 6.45 -0.73 -17.78
N ALA A 111 6.77 0.52 -17.44
CA ALA A 111 5.99 1.70 -17.80
C ALA A 111 5.63 1.79 -19.30
N GLN A 112 6.52 1.37 -20.21
CA GLN A 112 6.23 1.32 -21.65
C GLN A 112 5.05 0.38 -21.98
N LYS A 113 4.87 -0.69 -21.21
CA LYS A 113 3.78 -1.66 -21.38
C LYS A 113 2.53 -1.24 -20.60
N THR A 114 2.68 -0.91 -19.32
CA THR A 114 1.58 -0.57 -18.41
C THR A 114 1.08 0.86 -18.57
N GLY A 115 1.80 1.70 -19.29
CA GLY A 115 1.49 3.12 -19.47
C GLY A 115 1.94 3.98 -18.30
N ILE A 116 2.01 5.29 -18.54
CA ILE A 116 2.22 6.33 -17.55
C ILE A 116 0.86 6.99 -17.27
N PRO A 117 0.38 7.02 -16.01
CA PRO A 117 -0.93 7.55 -15.68
C PRO A 117 -0.99 9.07 -15.90
N PRO A 118 -2.11 9.63 -16.38
CA PRO A 118 -2.28 11.07 -16.60
C PRO A 118 -2.62 11.79 -15.29
N VAL A 119 -1.65 11.85 -14.38
CA VAL A 119 -1.74 12.44 -13.03
C VAL A 119 -0.58 13.40 -12.78
N ASP A 120 -0.67 14.24 -11.75
CA ASP A 120 0.39 15.21 -11.43
C ASP A 120 1.60 14.52 -10.77
N GLU A 121 1.36 13.52 -9.91
CA GLU A 121 2.39 12.77 -9.21
C GLU A 121 1.96 11.33 -8.91
N VAL A 122 2.94 10.46 -8.66
CA VAL A 122 2.71 9.05 -8.30
C VAL A 122 3.37 8.71 -6.98
N THR A 123 2.78 7.79 -6.23
CA THR A 123 3.36 7.26 -4.99
C THR A 123 3.80 5.81 -5.20
N LEU A 124 5.10 5.57 -5.36
CA LEU A 124 5.63 4.21 -5.53
C LEU A 124 5.52 3.44 -4.21
N MET A 125 4.75 2.36 -4.23
CA MET A 125 4.64 1.42 -3.11
C MET A 125 5.82 0.44 -3.14
N TYR A 126 6.83 0.73 -2.33
CA TYR A 126 8.04 -0.10 -2.20
C TYR A 126 7.84 -1.22 -1.17
N TYR A 127 6.86 -2.09 -1.39
CA TYR A 127 6.54 -3.25 -0.55
C TYR A 127 5.61 -4.24 -1.28
N ASN A 128 5.28 -5.36 -0.62
CA ASN A 128 4.52 -6.49 -1.14
C ASN A 128 5.17 -7.11 -2.39
N MET A 129 6.44 -7.51 -2.25
CA MET A 129 7.31 -7.85 -3.38
C MET A 129 7.42 -9.35 -3.67
N SER A 130 7.28 -10.17 -2.64
CA SER A 130 7.54 -11.61 -2.71
C SER A 130 6.26 -12.43 -2.50
N ARG A 131 6.31 -13.73 -2.83
CA ARG A 131 5.14 -14.60 -2.81
C ARG A 131 4.76 -14.97 -1.38
N VAL A 132 3.75 -14.31 -0.84
CA VAL A 132 3.24 -14.57 0.52
C VAL A 132 2.88 -16.05 0.76
N GLN A 133 2.38 -16.75 -0.26
CA GLN A 133 1.99 -18.17 -0.17
C GLN A 133 3.16 -19.15 -0.12
N ASP A 134 4.37 -18.74 -0.54
CA ASP A 134 5.53 -19.62 -0.53
C ASP A 134 6.14 -19.64 0.87
N MET A 135 6.11 -20.81 1.54
CA MET A 135 6.68 -21.01 2.88
C MET A 135 8.18 -20.71 2.97
N LYS A 136 8.91 -20.74 1.85
CA LYS A 136 10.34 -20.41 1.80
C LYS A 136 10.61 -18.92 1.74
N THR A 137 9.60 -18.09 1.46
CA THR A 137 9.74 -16.63 1.51
C THR A 137 10.16 -16.23 2.92
N TYR A 138 11.19 -15.40 3.02
CA TYR A 138 11.65 -14.87 4.31
C TYR A 138 10.71 -13.77 4.80
N ASN A 139 10.48 -12.76 3.96
CA ASN A 139 9.56 -11.66 4.23
C ASN A 139 8.88 -11.27 2.90
N SER A 140 7.55 -11.31 2.85
CA SER A 140 6.77 -10.95 1.66
C SER A 140 6.42 -9.48 1.59
N ILE A 141 6.46 -8.78 2.74
CA ILE A 141 6.24 -7.34 2.84
C ILE A 141 7.41 -6.58 2.22
N LEU A 142 8.64 -6.85 2.66
CA LEU A 142 9.84 -6.14 2.18
C LEU A 142 10.97 -7.12 1.89
N ASP A 143 11.36 -7.17 0.61
CA ASP A 143 12.55 -7.87 0.16
C ASP A 143 13.36 -6.93 -0.74
N ASN A 144 14.37 -6.27 -0.15
CA ASN A 144 15.21 -5.32 -0.87
C ASN A 144 15.95 -5.97 -2.06
N THR A 145 16.25 -7.26 -1.98
CA THR A 145 16.93 -7.97 -3.08
C THR A 145 16.00 -8.13 -4.28
N GLU A 146 14.73 -8.46 -4.05
CA GLU A 146 13.72 -8.49 -5.11
C GLU A 146 13.38 -7.07 -5.60
N GLY A 147 13.21 -6.11 -4.70
CA GLY A 147 12.90 -4.72 -5.02
C GLY A 147 13.93 -4.07 -5.94
N GLU A 148 15.23 -4.31 -5.70
CA GLU A 148 16.31 -3.84 -6.58
C GLU A 148 16.17 -4.36 -8.02
N LYS A 149 15.61 -5.55 -8.25
CA LYS A 149 15.39 -6.06 -9.61
C LYS A 149 14.36 -5.27 -10.39
N TYR A 150 13.48 -4.52 -9.73
CA TYR A 150 12.50 -3.66 -10.37
C TYR A 150 13.04 -2.28 -10.69
N ILE A 151 14.02 -1.83 -9.92
CA ILE A 151 14.59 -0.48 -9.99
C ILE A 151 15.86 -0.45 -10.84
N LYS A 152 16.70 -1.47 -10.73
CA LYS A 152 18.00 -1.51 -11.41
C LYS A 152 17.82 -1.53 -12.93
N GLY A 153 18.38 -0.52 -13.58
CA GLY A 153 18.30 -0.35 -15.04
C GLY A 153 16.93 0.14 -15.52
N ALA A 154 16.04 0.58 -14.61
CA ALA A 154 14.86 1.31 -15.00
C ALA A 154 15.25 2.64 -15.65
N ILE A 155 14.52 3.01 -16.69
CA ILE A 155 14.59 4.35 -17.28
C ILE A 155 13.97 5.31 -16.27
N GLU A 156 14.49 6.53 -16.21
CA GLU A 156 13.91 7.61 -15.43
C GLU A 156 12.40 7.74 -15.71
N TYR A 157 11.61 7.70 -14.65
CA TYR A 157 10.16 7.76 -14.76
C TYR A 157 9.74 9.21 -14.94
N PRO A 158 8.81 9.53 -15.87
CA PRO A 158 8.60 10.91 -16.32
C PRO A 158 7.70 11.76 -15.41
N LEU A 159 7.23 11.23 -14.28
CA LEU A 159 6.38 11.96 -13.33
C LEU A 159 7.12 12.16 -12.01
N HIS A 160 6.66 13.13 -11.22
CA HIS A 160 7.07 13.29 -9.84
C HIS A 160 6.76 12.01 -9.05
N ILE A 161 7.75 11.50 -8.31
CA ILE A 161 7.63 10.25 -7.53
C ILE A 161 7.73 10.55 -6.04
N ASN A 162 6.66 10.23 -5.32
CA ASN A 162 6.65 10.03 -3.88
C ASN A 162 6.92 8.55 -3.56
N ILE A 163 7.32 8.24 -2.32
CA ILE A 163 7.64 6.87 -1.92
C ILE A 163 6.77 6.45 -0.74
N ALA A 164 6.17 5.26 -0.82
CA ALA A 164 5.54 4.60 0.30
C ALA A 164 6.39 3.43 0.79
N LEU A 165 6.81 3.47 2.05
CA LEU A 165 7.63 2.47 2.72
C LEU A 165 6.79 1.68 3.75
N PRO A 166 7.02 0.37 3.89
CA PRO A 166 6.25 -0.45 4.80
C PRO A 166 6.76 -0.33 6.25
N LEU A 167 5.85 -0.35 7.22
CA LEU A 167 6.13 -0.47 8.66
C LEU A 167 5.35 -1.61 9.32
N PHE A 168 4.29 -2.09 8.68
CA PHE A 168 3.41 -3.09 9.28
C PHE A 168 4.11 -4.44 9.41
N SER A 169 3.58 -5.25 10.33
CA SER A 169 3.93 -6.65 10.49
C SER A 169 2.70 -7.54 10.36
N TRP A 170 2.92 -8.80 10.04
CA TRP A 170 1.86 -9.82 10.11
C TRP A 170 2.41 -11.22 10.35
N GLY A 171 1.53 -12.11 10.79
CA GLY A 171 1.75 -13.55 10.73
C GLY A 171 1.12 -14.15 9.49
N VAL A 172 1.89 -14.90 8.73
CA VAL A 172 1.46 -15.71 7.61
C VAL A 172 1.20 -17.12 8.12
N LEU A 173 -0.07 -17.45 8.34
CA LEU A 173 -0.49 -18.74 8.91
C LEU A 173 -0.55 -19.81 7.82
N PHE A 174 0.19 -20.90 8.04
CA PHE A 174 0.20 -22.09 7.20
C PHE A 174 -0.45 -23.28 7.91
N GLN A 175 -1.52 -23.80 7.32
CA GLN A 175 -2.23 -25.00 7.79
C GLN A 175 -2.20 -26.04 6.69
N ASN A 176 -1.84 -27.28 7.02
CA ASN A 176 -1.65 -28.37 6.05
C ASN A 176 -0.73 -27.98 4.86
N GLY A 177 0.30 -27.17 5.12
CA GLY A 177 1.27 -26.73 4.10
C GLY A 177 0.77 -25.65 3.14
N SER A 178 -0.41 -25.07 3.37
CA SER A 178 -0.99 -24.01 2.53
C SER A 178 -1.26 -22.75 3.34
N LEU A 179 -1.14 -21.58 2.71
CA LEU A 179 -1.56 -20.30 3.31
C LEU A 179 -3.05 -20.37 3.68
N SER A 180 -3.36 -20.13 4.95
CA SER A 180 -4.72 -20.11 5.48
C SER A 180 -5.18 -18.68 5.83
N ALA A 181 -4.31 -17.88 6.44
CA ALA A 181 -4.66 -16.52 6.87
C ALA A 181 -3.44 -15.61 6.97
N LEU A 182 -3.71 -14.30 6.89
CA LEU A 182 -2.79 -13.23 7.26
C LEU A 182 -3.31 -12.59 8.54
N LEU A 183 -2.47 -12.52 9.56
CA LEU A 183 -2.81 -12.08 10.90
C LEU A 183 -2.05 -10.78 11.20
N PRO A 184 -2.68 -9.60 11.08
CA PRO A 184 -1.98 -8.33 11.21
C PRO A 184 -1.48 -8.08 12.65
N GLY A 185 -0.40 -7.30 12.77
CA GLY A 185 0.03 -6.70 14.04
C GLY A 185 0.57 -7.68 15.07
N LEU A 186 1.04 -8.85 14.64
CA LEU A 186 1.72 -9.81 15.52
C LEU A 186 3.19 -9.42 15.70
N ASN A 187 3.73 -9.77 16.87
CA ASN A 187 5.15 -9.71 17.17
C ASN A 187 5.66 -11.04 17.79
N ASP A 188 6.98 -11.16 17.95
CA ASP A 188 7.63 -12.35 18.54
C ASP A 188 7.09 -12.69 19.94
N ALA A 189 6.91 -11.68 20.80
CA ALA A 189 6.46 -11.87 22.17
C ALA A 189 5.03 -12.44 22.24
N ASP A 190 4.13 -11.99 21.36
CA ASP A 190 2.76 -12.52 21.27
C ASP A 190 2.78 -14.02 20.98
N LEU A 191 3.60 -14.45 20.02
CA LEU A 191 3.70 -15.85 19.59
C LEU A 191 4.31 -16.74 20.67
N ILE A 192 5.39 -16.27 21.32
CA ILE A 192 6.03 -17.01 22.42
C ILE A 192 5.05 -17.16 23.59
N ASN A 193 4.34 -16.11 23.98
CA ASN A 193 3.37 -16.14 25.07
C ASN A 193 2.20 -17.12 24.80
N MET A 194 1.87 -17.32 23.53
CA MET A 194 0.86 -18.30 23.09
C MET A 194 1.37 -19.74 23.04
N GLY A 195 2.64 -19.98 23.37
CA GLY A 195 3.27 -21.29 23.39
C GLY A 195 3.73 -21.77 22.01
N ALA A 196 3.97 -20.84 21.07
CA ALA A 196 4.63 -21.17 19.82
C ALA A 196 6.15 -21.20 20.01
N LYS A 197 6.83 -22.12 19.32
CA LYS A 197 8.29 -22.24 19.33
C LYS A 197 8.87 -21.79 18.02
N LEU A 198 9.88 -20.91 18.08
CA LEU A 198 10.66 -20.52 16.91
C LEU A 198 11.32 -21.76 16.28
N ILE A 199 11.18 -21.88 14.96
CA ILE A 199 11.80 -22.91 14.13
C ILE A 199 13.05 -22.30 13.49
N SER A 200 14.16 -23.04 13.45
CA SER A 200 15.43 -22.55 12.93
C SER A 200 15.37 -22.15 11.45
N GLY A 201 15.93 -20.98 11.11
CA GLY A 201 16.24 -20.57 9.74
C GLY A 201 15.29 -19.54 9.11
N ASN A 202 14.15 -19.27 9.74
CA ASN A 202 13.18 -18.24 9.36
C ASN A 202 12.49 -17.70 10.62
N GLN A 203 11.87 -16.52 10.54
CA GLN A 203 10.99 -16.00 11.60
C GLN A 203 9.68 -16.83 11.66
N SER A 204 9.75 -18.16 11.69
CA SER A 204 8.59 -19.04 11.71
C SER A 204 8.44 -19.78 13.02
N TYR A 205 7.20 -19.91 13.47
CA TYR A 205 6.86 -20.44 14.77
C TYR A 205 5.94 -21.65 14.59
N ARG A 206 6.24 -22.73 15.30
CA ARG A 206 5.37 -23.90 15.40
C ARG A 206 4.54 -23.81 16.66
N PHE A 207 3.23 -23.98 16.54
CA PHE A 207 2.35 -24.04 17.71
C PHE A 207 2.46 -25.41 18.39
N GLU A 208 2.73 -25.43 19.69
CA GLU A 208 2.92 -26.66 20.46
C GLU A 208 1.62 -27.22 21.07
N LYS A 209 0.53 -26.43 20.99
CA LYS A 209 -0.82 -26.76 21.46
C LYS A 209 -1.85 -26.05 20.56
N ASP A 210 -3.10 -26.46 20.67
CA ASP A 210 -4.21 -25.76 20.02
C ASP A 210 -4.39 -24.38 20.65
N THR A 211 -4.52 -23.36 19.81
CA THR A 211 -4.54 -21.94 20.19
C THR A 211 -5.59 -21.21 19.35
N LEU A 212 -6.34 -20.29 19.98
CA LEU A 212 -7.19 -19.34 19.27
C LEU A 212 -6.46 -18.00 19.16
N LEU A 213 -6.27 -17.50 17.93
CA LEU A 213 -5.57 -16.25 17.65
C LEU A 213 -6.35 -15.43 16.61
N GLN A 214 -6.78 -14.22 16.96
CA GLN A 214 -7.54 -13.31 16.08
C GLN A 214 -8.68 -14.04 15.33
N ASP A 215 -9.52 -14.76 16.08
CA ASP A 215 -10.63 -15.58 15.57
C ASP A 215 -10.23 -16.73 14.62
N LYS A 216 -8.95 -17.09 14.56
CA LYS A 216 -8.45 -18.27 13.86
C LYS A 216 -8.08 -19.37 14.82
N PHE A 217 -8.61 -20.55 14.57
CA PHE A 217 -8.23 -21.76 15.30
C PHE A 217 -6.94 -22.33 14.70
N ILE A 218 -5.88 -22.30 15.48
CA ILE A 218 -4.54 -22.79 15.14
C ILE A 218 -4.34 -24.12 15.85
N ARG A 219 -4.07 -25.18 15.10
CA ARG A 219 -3.85 -26.52 15.63
C ARG A 219 -2.41 -26.70 16.07
N LYS A 220 -2.20 -27.58 17.04
CA LYS A 220 -0.86 -28.08 17.35
C LYS A 220 -0.17 -28.57 16.06
N GLY A 221 1.04 -28.07 15.82
CA GLY A 221 1.85 -28.40 14.66
C GLY A 221 1.74 -27.42 13.49
N ASP A 222 0.70 -26.55 13.47
CA ASP A 222 0.59 -25.48 12.48
C ASP A 222 1.78 -24.51 12.59
N ILE A 223 2.10 -23.87 11.47
CA ILE A 223 3.25 -22.97 11.34
C ILE A 223 2.75 -21.56 11.03
N LEU A 224 3.33 -20.58 11.69
CA LEU A 224 3.11 -19.17 11.37
C LEU A 224 4.45 -18.52 11.09
N ARG A 225 4.61 -17.94 9.90
CA ARG A 225 5.77 -17.09 9.58
C ARG A 225 5.46 -15.66 9.98
N LEU A 226 6.16 -15.15 10.97
CA LEU A 226 6.14 -13.74 11.33
C LEU A 226 6.96 -12.98 10.28
N GLU A 227 6.41 -11.89 9.78
CA GLU A 227 7.12 -10.97 8.90
C GLU A 227 7.08 -9.58 9.53
N GLU A 228 8.25 -9.14 9.99
CA GLU A 228 8.49 -7.83 10.56
C GLU A 228 9.60 -7.14 9.77
N ILE A 229 9.57 -5.81 9.75
CA ILE A 229 10.58 -5.00 9.07
C ILE A 229 11.48 -4.38 10.12
N THR A 230 12.78 -4.63 9.97
CA THR A 230 13.78 -3.98 10.81
C THR A 230 14.11 -2.59 10.29
N PHE A 231 14.55 -1.70 11.18
CA PHE A 231 15.06 -0.39 10.80
C PHE A 231 16.17 -0.46 9.74
N LYS A 232 17.04 -1.47 9.79
CA LYS A 232 18.11 -1.66 8.81
C LYS A 232 17.55 -1.96 7.42
N GLU A 233 16.53 -2.82 7.32
CA GLU A 233 15.86 -3.14 6.06
C GLU A 233 15.11 -1.93 5.51
N LEU A 234 14.42 -1.17 6.37
CA LEU A 234 13.71 0.05 6.00
C LEU A 234 14.66 1.14 5.50
N LYS A 235 15.79 1.34 6.18
CA LYS A 235 16.84 2.28 5.76
C LYS A 235 17.43 1.88 4.41
N ARG A 236 17.67 0.59 4.20
CA ARG A 236 18.13 0.08 2.91
C ARG A 236 17.10 0.32 1.81
N ALA A 237 15.81 0.12 2.09
CA ALA A 237 14.73 0.43 1.16
C ALA A 237 14.72 1.90 0.75
N ALA A 238 14.87 2.82 1.72
CA ALA A 238 15.00 4.25 1.46
C ALA A 238 16.19 4.58 0.54
N GLU A 239 17.38 4.06 0.86
CA GLU A 239 18.59 4.24 0.04
C GLU A 239 18.41 3.75 -1.40
N ILE A 240 17.71 2.62 -1.59
CA ILE A 240 17.37 2.12 -2.93
C ILE A 240 16.41 3.08 -3.64
N CYS A 241 15.38 3.56 -2.94
CA CYS A 241 14.37 4.46 -3.52
C CYS A 241 14.94 5.82 -3.91
N VAL A 242 15.98 6.33 -3.26
CA VAL A 242 16.66 7.58 -3.69
C VAL A 242 17.11 7.49 -5.15
N SER A 243 17.55 6.30 -5.60
CA SER A 243 18.09 6.13 -6.96
C SER A 243 17.05 6.26 -8.09
N ILE A 244 15.76 6.27 -7.77
CA ILE A 244 14.66 6.38 -8.75
C ILE A 244 13.92 7.71 -8.71
N VAL A 245 14.23 8.56 -7.73
CA VAL A 245 13.66 9.91 -7.67
C VAL A 245 14.24 10.71 -8.85
N PRO A 246 13.38 11.35 -9.67
CA PRO A 246 13.84 12.21 -10.77
C PRO A 246 14.84 13.26 -10.26
N LYS A 247 15.90 13.52 -11.04
CA LYS A 247 17.01 14.36 -10.55
C LYS A 247 16.64 15.84 -10.39
N ASP A 248 15.63 16.29 -11.11
CA ASP A 248 15.09 17.65 -11.08
C ASP A 248 13.96 17.83 -10.05
N GLN A 249 13.60 16.76 -9.33
CA GLN A 249 12.59 16.79 -8.29
C GLN A 249 13.16 17.38 -6.99
N ASN A 250 12.70 18.58 -6.62
CA ASN A 250 13.20 19.35 -5.47
C ASN A 250 12.48 19.04 -4.14
N SER A 251 11.45 18.20 -4.16
CA SER A 251 10.68 17.83 -2.96
C SER A 251 10.17 16.41 -3.09
N ILE A 252 9.93 15.72 -1.98
CA ILE A 252 9.39 14.37 -1.99
C ILE A 252 8.55 14.12 -0.75
N ASN A 253 7.41 13.46 -0.93
CA ASN A 253 6.61 12.95 0.18
C ASN A 253 6.98 11.49 0.45
N ILE A 254 7.21 11.17 1.72
CA ILE A 254 7.43 9.81 2.20
C ILE A 254 6.21 9.38 3.01
N THR A 255 5.53 8.34 2.54
CA THR A 255 4.43 7.69 3.25
C THR A 255 4.95 6.48 4.01
N PHE A 256 4.61 6.37 5.28
CA PHE A 256 4.85 5.16 6.07
C PHE A 256 3.56 4.36 6.19
N TYR A 257 3.55 3.11 5.73
CA TYR A 257 2.35 2.28 5.64
C TYR A 257 2.53 0.92 6.32
N HIS A 258 1.66 0.44 7.19
CA HIS A 258 0.66 1.19 7.94
C HIS A 258 1.34 1.85 9.13
N LEU A 259 0.96 3.10 9.40
CA LEU A 259 1.36 3.80 10.61
C LEU A 259 0.21 3.70 11.61
N ASP A 260 0.23 2.68 12.46
CA ASP A 260 -0.67 2.57 13.61
C ASP A 260 0.08 2.66 14.95
N SER A 261 -0.66 2.71 16.06
CA SER A 261 -0.10 2.84 17.40
C SER A 261 0.81 1.67 17.79
N VAL A 262 0.56 0.46 17.26
CA VAL A 262 1.39 -0.72 17.51
C VAL A 262 2.73 -0.56 16.79
N GLN A 263 2.75 -0.10 15.53
CA GLN A 263 4.03 0.13 14.84
C GLN A 263 4.80 1.34 15.37
N LEU A 264 4.13 2.38 15.86
CA LEU A 264 4.78 3.53 16.48
C LEU A 264 5.57 3.16 17.75
N HIS A 265 5.22 2.08 18.45
CA HIS A 265 6.01 1.59 19.58
C HIS A 265 7.31 0.90 19.14
N SER A 266 7.33 0.31 17.94
CA SER A 266 8.48 -0.41 17.39
C SER A 266 9.54 0.50 16.78
N TYR A 267 9.21 1.77 16.53
CA TYR A 267 10.09 2.76 15.91
C TYR A 267 10.20 4.03 16.76
N ASP A 268 11.43 4.44 17.08
CA ASP A 268 11.69 5.75 17.67
C ASP A 268 11.56 6.85 16.59
N VAL A 269 11.08 8.04 16.99
CA VAL A 269 11.03 9.27 16.19
C VAL A 269 12.37 9.55 15.50
N HIS A 270 13.50 9.29 16.17
CA HIS A 270 14.82 9.47 15.58
C HIS A 270 15.10 8.50 14.42
N GLN A 271 14.53 7.29 14.44
CA GLN A 271 14.64 6.35 13.33
C GLN A 271 13.84 6.86 12.12
N PHE A 272 12.62 7.36 12.32
CA PHE A 272 11.85 8.00 11.23
C PHE A 272 12.61 9.16 10.61
N LYS A 273 13.18 10.04 11.43
CA LYS A 273 13.99 11.15 10.95
C LYS A 273 15.17 10.68 10.09
N LYS A 274 15.89 9.65 10.52
CA LYS A 274 17.00 9.07 9.73
C LYS A 274 16.56 8.49 8.38
N ILE A 275 15.35 7.93 8.29
CA ILE A 275 14.79 7.48 7.02
C ILE A 275 14.52 8.69 6.12
N LEU A 276 13.88 9.74 6.66
CA LEU A 276 13.57 10.96 5.91
C LEU A 276 14.84 11.69 5.43
N ASP A 277 15.86 11.77 6.29
CA ASP A 277 17.16 12.38 5.97
C ASP A 277 17.91 11.63 4.86
N THR A 278 17.49 10.41 4.49
CA THR A 278 18.07 9.69 3.34
C THR A 278 17.65 10.30 2.00
N PHE A 279 16.55 11.06 1.96
CA PHE A 279 15.99 11.68 0.76
C PHE A 279 16.30 13.19 0.63
N GLN A 280 17.13 13.74 1.53
CA GLN A 280 17.63 15.12 1.49
C GLN A 280 18.99 15.17 0.80
#